data_AF-X1N2L1-F1
#
_entry.id   AF-X1N2L1-F1
#
_cell.length_a   1.000
_cell.length_b   1.000
_cell.length_c   1.000
_cell.angle_alpha   90.00
_cell.angle_beta   90.00
_cell.angle_gamma   90.00
#
_symmetry.space_group_name_H-M   'P 1'
#
loop_
_entity.id
_entity.type
_entity.pdbx_description
1 polymer ?
#
loop_
_entity_poly.entity_id
_entity_poly.type
_entity_poly.pdbx_seq_one_letter_code
_entity_poly.pdbx_strand_id
1 'polypeptide(L)'
;MVPEIGGIGLTKTKVNKSVAEINDRIRRGDAVVVTAEEMVEIVRERGEVAAAKEVDIVTTGTFGAMCSSGAWLNFGHADPPIKMQRVWLNDVEAYAGVAAVDAYIGATQLSETHGFEYGGGHVIEDLIRGKKIDVRAIAYGTDCYPRKELETTITKDDINQAVLCNPRNALPPHSFES
;
A
#
# COMPACT_ATOMS: atom_id res chain seq x y z
N MET A 1 51.55 7.01 -20.98
CA MET A 1 51.34 7.75 -19.71
C MET A 1 49.85 8.00 -19.60
N VAL A 2 49.15 7.09 -18.92
CA VAL A 2 47.71 7.17 -18.63
C VAL A 2 47.66 7.16 -17.10
N PRO A 3 47.10 8.18 -16.42
CA PRO A 3 47.10 8.21 -14.96
C PRO A 3 46.12 7.17 -14.40
N GLU A 4 46.57 6.41 -13.42
CA GLU A 4 45.75 5.50 -12.63
C GLU A 4 44.64 6.28 -11.92
N ILE A 5 43.40 5.82 -12.11
CA ILE A 5 42.23 6.33 -11.42
C ILE A 5 42.27 5.75 -10.00
N GLY A 6 42.63 6.61 -9.04
CA GLY A 6 42.75 6.26 -7.63
C GLY A 6 41.47 5.64 -7.09
N GLY A 7 41.61 4.45 -6.49
CA GLY A 7 40.54 3.75 -5.82
C GLY A 7 39.88 4.61 -4.75
N ILE A 8 38.56 4.72 -4.82
CA ILE A 8 37.73 5.31 -3.78
C ILE A 8 37.84 4.40 -2.57
N GLY A 9 38.71 4.79 -1.63
CA GLY A 9 38.85 4.15 -0.34
C GLY A 9 37.58 4.35 0.48
N LEU A 10 36.70 3.34 0.47
CA LEU A 10 35.65 3.17 1.47
C LEU A 10 36.33 3.00 2.84
N THR A 11 36.45 4.09 3.59
CA THR A 11 36.91 4.07 4.98
C THR A 11 35.83 3.42 5.83
N LYS A 12 36.00 2.13 6.15
CA LYS A 12 35.19 1.39 7.12
C LYS A 12 35.27 2.05 8.50
N THR A 13 34.39 3.00 8.80
CA THR A 13 34.15 3.47 10.16
C THR A 13 32.83 2.88 10.64
N LYS A 14 32.91 1.78 11.40
CA LYS A 14 31.75 0.99 11.85
C LYS A 14 30.97 1.75 12.92
N VAL A 15 29.94 2.47 12.53
CA VAL A 15 28.83 2.80 13.43
C VAL A 15 27.98 1.55 13.56
N ASN A 16 28.03 0.87 14.70
CA ASN A 16 27.20 -0.31 14.98
C ASN A 16 26.15 0.06 16.02
N LYS A 17 24.90 0.15 15.59
CA LYS A 17 23.74 0.12 16.48
C LYS A 17 23.20 -1.30 16.48
N SER A 18 22.84 -1.81 17.66
CA SER A 18 22.21 -3.13 17.72
C SER A 18 20.70 -3.04 17.47
N VAL A 19 20.09 -4.10 16.95
CA VAL A 19 18.62 -4.16 16.81
C VAL A 19 17.93 -4.01 18.17
N ALA A 20 18.52 -4.54 19.25
CA ALA A 20 18.00 -4.39 20.60
C ALA A 20 17.96 -2.91 21.04
N GLU A 21 19.05 -2.18 20.82
CA GLU A 21 19.15 -0.75 21.10
C GLU A 21 18.15 0.07 20.28
N ILE A 22 18.02 -0.20 18.98
CA ILE A 22 17.04 0.46 18.12
C ILE A 22 15.61 0.18 18.63
N ASN A 23 15.29 -1.06 18.99
CA ASN A 23 13.99 -1.41 19.56
C ASN A 23 13.70 -0.67 20.87
N ASP A 24 14.69 -0.49 21.75
CA ASP A 24 14.54 0.29 22.98
C ASP A 24 14.32 1.78 22.69
N ARG A 25 14.96 2.34 21.65
CA ARG A 25 14.67 3.70 21.18
C ARG A 25 13.26 3.83 20.61
N ILE A 26 12.78 2.85 19.82
CA ILE A 26 11.40 2.82 19.31
C ILE A 26 10.40 2.82 20.47
N ARG A 27 10.59 1.97 21.48
CA ARG A 27 9.70 1.88 22.65
C ARG A 27 9.65 3.17 23.46
N ARG A 28 10.76 3.90 23.53
CA ARG A 28 10.85 5.20 24.23
C ARG A 28 10.38 6.39 23.39
N GLY A 29 10.16 6.22 22.09
CA GLY A 29 9.84 7.30 21.16
C GLY A 29 11.06 8.14 20.71
N ASP A 30 12.28 7.67 21.00
CA ASP A 30 13.53 8.38 20.71
C ASP A 30 14.19 7.96 19.38
N ALA A 31 13.53 7.08 18.61
CA ALA A 31 14.07 6.58 17.35
C ALA A 31 13.97 7.65 16.25
N VAL A 32 15.08 7.94 15.59
CA VAL A 32 15.13 8.82 14.42
C VAL A 32 14.87 7.98 13.17
N VAL A 33 13.71 8.20 12.56
CA VAL A 33 13.23 7.49 11.37
C VAL A 33 13.18 8.47 10.20
N VAL A 34 13.79 8.11 9.07
CA VAL A 34 13.85 8.95 7.85
C VAL A 34 13.51 8.12 6.61
N THR A 35 13.18 8.75 5.50
CA THR A 35 13.06 8.07 4.20
C THR A 35 14.42 7.87 3.53
N ALA A 36 14.46 7.03 2.50
CA ALA A 36 15.66 6.83 1.68
C ALA A 36 16.14 8.15 1.04
N GLU A 37 15.22 8.99 0.59
CA GLU A 37 15.50 10.30 0.01
C GLU A 37 16.07 11.27 1.04
N GLU A 38 15.47 11.34 2.24
CA GLU A 38 15.96 12.16 3.35
C GLU A 38 17.36 11.71 3.79
N MET A 39 17.61 10.39 3.80
CA MET A 39 18.93 9.85 4.14
C MET A 39 20.03 10.32 3.17
N VAL A 40 19.72 10.43 1.87
CA VAL A 40 20.69 10.94 0.87
C VAL A 40 21.09 12.38 1.19
N GLU A 41 20.13 13.24 1.56
CA GLU A 41 20.43 14.63 1.92
C GLU A 41 21.21 14.73 3.23
N ILE A 42 20.85 13.96 4.26
CA ILE A 42 21.58 13.94 5.54
C ILE A 42 23.03 13.52 5.33
N VAL A 43 23.28 12.50 4.50
CA VAL A 43 24.65 12.06 4.17
C VAL A 43 25.41 13.14 3.40
N ARG A 44 24.77 13.87 2.48
CA ARG A 44 25.40 14.98 1.75
C ARG A 44 25.79 16.13 2.67
N GLU A 45 24.93 16.49 3.61
CA GLU A 45 25.17 17.61 4.52
C GLU A 45 26.16 17.29 5.64
N ARG A 46 26.05 16.08 6.22
CA ARG A 46 26.72 15.74 7.50
C ARG A 46 27.78 14.65 7.36
N GLY A 47 27.84 13.97 6.21
CA GLY A 47 28.72 12.83 5.97
C GLY A 47 28.18 11.51 6.54
N GLU A 48 28.63 10.40 5.96
CA GLU A 48 28.13 9.04 6.23
C GLU A 48 28.18 8.66 7.71
N VAL A 49 29.27 9.01 8.42
CA VAL A 49 29.48 8.62 9.81
C VAL A 49 28.55 9.38 10.76
N ALA A 50 28.28 10.66 10.50
CA ALA A 50 27.37 11.45 11.33
C ALA A 50 25.92 11.01 11.07
N ALA A 51 25.56 10.82 9.80
CA ALA A 51 24.25 10.31 9.40
C ALA A 51 23.93 8.97 10.07
N ALA A 52 24.87 8.01 10.03
CA ALA A 52 24.69 6.69 10.64
C ALA A 52 24.58 6.73 12.19
N LYS A 53 25.17 7.75 12.85
CA LYS A 53 25.03 7.93 14.30
C LYS A 53 23.67 8.50 14.68
N GLU A 54 23.16 9.41 13.88
CA GLU A 54 21.91 10.12 14.14
C GLU A 54 20.68 9.27 13.78
N VAL A 55 20.67 8.70 12.57
CA VAL A 55 19.53 7.95 12.01
C VAL A 55 19.52 6.53 12.53
N ASP A 56 18.36 6.06 13.03
CA ASP A 56 18.18 4.68 13.50
C ASP A 56 17.55 3.77 12.45
N ILE A 57 16.60 4.31 11.68
CA ILE A 57 15.82 3.55 10.71
C ILE A 57 15.71 4.36 9.43
N VAL A 58 16.09 3.76 8.30
CA VAL A 58 15.83 4.29 6.98
C VAL A 58 14.68 3.49 6.37
N THR A 59 13.61 4.19 6.00
CA THR A 59 12.45 3.61 5.35
C THR A 59 12.60 3.73 3.83
N THR A 60 12.64 2.60 3.14
CA THR A 60 12.77 2.54 1.68
C THR A 60 11.43 2.18 1.05
N GLY A 61 10.37 2.88 1.46
CA GLY A 61 9.03 2.65 0.93
C GLY A 61 8.83 3.44 -0.35
N THR A 62 8.67 2.76 -1.49
CA THR A 62 8.16 3.41 -2.70
C THR A 62 6.64 3.52 -2.60
N PHE A 63 6.09 4.72 -2.56
CA PHE A 63 4.65 4.93 -2.77
C PHE A 63 4.37 4.98 -4.27
N GLY A 64 4.24 3.80 -4.87
CA GLY A 64 3.86 3.64 -6.26
C GLY A 64 3.01 2.40 -6.41
N ALA A 65 1.92 2.49 -7.18
CA ALA A 65 1.12 1.34 -7.56
C ALA A 65 1.98 0.38 -8.40
N MET A 66 2.68 -0.55 -7.73
CA MET A 66 3.46 -1.57 -8.40
C MET A 66 2.51 -2.45 -9.23
N CYS A 67 2.86 -2.74 -10.50
CA CYS A 67 2.09 -3.57 -11.42
C CYS A 67 1.98 -5.01 -10.91
N SER A 68 1.01 -5.26 -10.02
CA SER A 68 0.70 -6.52 -9.31
C SER A 68 0.06 -6.27 -7.94
N SER A 69 0.06 -5.04 -7.45
CA SER A 69 -0.55 -4.71 -6.16
C SER A 69 -2.05 -4.58 -6.27
N GLY A 70 -2.73 -4.77 -5.14
CA GLY A 70 -4.15 -4.50 -4.98
C GLY A 70 -4.57 -4.61 -3.52
N ALA A 71 -5.84 -4.39 -3.25
CA ALA A 71 -6.39 -4.47 -1.90
C ALA A 71 -7.65 -5.35 -1.86
N TRP A 72 -7.71 -6.23 -0.87
CA TRP A 72 -8.93 -6.92 -0.45
C TRP A 72 -9.68 -6.03 0.54
N LEU A 73 -10.96 -5.81 0.31
CA LEU A 73 -11.82 -4.94 1.10
C LEU A 73 -13.07 -5.71 1.54
N ASN A 74 -13.40 -5.62 2.83
CA ASN A 74 -14.66 -6.10 3.39
C ASN A 74 -15.47 -4.90 3.87
N PHE A 75 -16.62 -4.64 3.24
CA PHE A 75 -17.42 -3.44 3.49
C PHE A 75 -18.39 -3.57 4.66
N GLY A 76 -18.53 -4.77 5.23
CA GLY A 76 -19.63 -5.08 6.14
C GLY A 76 -20.99 -5.12 5.44
N HIS A 77 -22.01 -5.56 6.17
CA HIS A 77 -23.36 -5.67 5.63
C HIS A 77 -24.13 -4.36 5.75
N ALA A 78 -24.83 -4.01 4.67
CA ALA A 78 -25.90 -3.03 4.71
C ALA A 78 -27.17 -3.64 5.36
N ASP A 79 -28.11 -2.79 5.74
CA ASP A 79 -29.46 -3.20 6.13
C ASP A 79 -30.49 -2.61 5.14
N PRO A 80 -31.28 -3.43 4.42
CA PRO A 80 -31.19 -4.90 4.32
C PRO A 80 -29.89 -5.39 3.65
N PRO A 81 -29.46 -6.64 3.91
CA PRO A 81 -28.18 -7.17 3.46
C PRO A 81 -28.13 -7.38 1.95
N ILE A 82 -26.92 -7.23 1.39
CA ILE A 82 -26.60 -7.39 -0.02
C ILE A 82 -25.54 -8.48 -0.21
N LYS A 83 -25.66 -9.22 -1.31
CA LYS A 83 -24.61 -10.11 -1.82
C LYS A 83 -24.08 -9.52 -3.13
N MET A 84 -23.00 -8.74 -3.01
CA MET A 84 -22.44 -7.95 -4.10
C MET A 84 -21.95 -8.86 -5.23
N GLN A 85 -22.45 -8.60 -6.45
CA GLN A 85 -22.06 -9.29 -7.67
C GLN A 85 -21.08 -8.46 -8.50
N ARG A 86 -21.28 -7.15 -8.55
CA ARG A 86 -20.36 -6.18 -9.14
C ARG A 86 -20.25 -4.98 -8.22
N VAL A 87 -19.04 -4.44 -8.08
CA VAL A 87 -18.73 -3.34 -7.17
C VAL A 87 -17.86 -2.32 -7.90
N TRP A 88 -18.09 -1.05 -7.66
CA TRP A 88 -17.28 0.06 -8.13
C TRP A 88 -16.94 0.97 -6.97
N LEU A 89 -15.71 1.49 -6.98
CA LEU A 89 -15.17 2.46 -6.03
C LEU A 89 -14.70 3.68 -6.81
N ASN A 90 -15.39 4.81 -6.69
CA ASN A 90 -15.16 6.00 -7.55
C ASN A 90 -15.10 5.64 -9.04
N ASP A 91 -16.07 4.84 -9.51
CA ASP A 91 -16.15 4.28 -10.87
C ASP A 91 -14.97 3.39 -11.30
N VAL A 92 -14.15 2.89 -10.36
CA VAL A 92 -13.16 1.84 -10.61
C VAL A 92 -13.76 0.50 -10.20
N GLU A 93 -13.92 -0.43 -11.15
CA GLU A 93 -14.52 -1.74 -10.85
C GLU A 93 -13.62 -2.56 -9.92
N ALA A 94 -14.16 -3.03 -8.81
CA ALA A 94 -13.53 -3.97 -7.90
C ALA A 94 -14.13 -5.37 -8.11
N TYR A 95 -13.27 -6.37 -8.20
CA TYR A 95 -13.68 -7.75 -8.40
C TYR A 95 -14.43 -8.28 -7.18
N ALA A 96 -15.72 -8.53 -7.33
CA ALA A 96 -16.57 -9.17 -6.32
C ALA A 96 -16.63 -10.69 -6.53
N GLY A 97 -17.61 -11.38 -5.95
CA GLY A 97 -17.79 -12.83 -6.12
C GLY A 97 -16.89 -13.69 -5.24
N VAL A 98 -16.18 -13.08 -4.30
CA VAL A 98 -15.33 -13.77 -3.31
C VAL A 98 -16.14 -14.17 -2.08
N ALA A 99 -16.94 -13.23 -1.56
CA ALA A 99 -17.94 -13.45 -0.53
C ALA A 99 -19.06 -12.41 -0.69
N ALA A 100 -19.92 -12.24 0.32
CA ALA A 100 -21.12 -11.43 0.18
C ALA A 100 -20.84 -9.91 0.08
N VAL A 101 -19.83 -9.41 0.77
CA VAL A 101 -19.51 -7.97 0.89
C VAL A 101 -18.01 -7.73 0.75
N ASP A 102 -17.36 -8.58 -0.02
CA ASP A 102 -15.92 -8.59 -0.22
C ASP A 102 -15.61 -8.28 -1.67
N ALA A 103 -14.63 -7.40 -1.88
CA ALA A 103 -14.13 -7.06 -3.21
C ALA A 103 -12.61 -6.91 -3.23
N TYR A 104 -12.02 -7.22 -4.38
CA TYR A 104 -10.62 -7.00 -4.67
C TYR A 104 -10.44 -5.87 -5.68
N ILE A 105 -9.69 -4.84 -5.34
CA ILE A 105 -9.32 -3.77 -6.27
C ILE A 105 -7.85 -3.88 -6.67
N GLY A 106 -7.62 -4.06 -7.98
CA GLY A 106 -6.27 -4.08 -8.54
C GLY A 106 -5.75 -2.66 -8.74
N ALA A 107 -4.49 -2.39 -8.38
CA ALA A 107 -3.90 -1.06 -8.47
C ALA A 107 -3.82 -0.52 -9.92
N THR A 108 -3.83 -1.41 -10.91
CA THR A 108 -3.81 -1.08 -12.34
C THR A 108 -5.18 -0.97 -12.98
N GLN A 109 -6.26 -1.19 -12.22
CA GLN A 109 -7.60 -1.10 -12.77
C GLN A 109 -7.93 0.35 -13.12
N LEU A 110 -8.54 0.58 -14.29
CA LEU A 110 -8.88 1.93 -14.74
C LEU A 110 -10.27 2.33 -14.26
N SER A 111 -10.47 3.64 -14.08
CA SER A 111 -11.80 4.20 -13.90
C SER A 111 -12.61 4.09 -15.20
N GLU A 112 -13.89 3.74 -15.09
CA GLU A 112 -14.83 3.76 -16.22
C GLU A 112 -15.06 5.18 -16.75
N THR A 113 -14.96 6.19 -15.89
CA THR A 113 -15.25 7.60 -16.22
C THR A 113 -14.00 8.42 -16.51
N HIS A 114 -12.89 8.17 -15.81
CA HIS A 114 -11.65 8.97 -15.90
C HIS A 114 -10.50 8.26 -16.62
N GLY A 115 -10.66 6.99 -17.00
CA GLY A 115 -9.67 6.24 -17.76
C GLY A 115 -8.30 6.16 -17.07
N PHE A 116 -7.26 6.70 -17.70
CA PHE A 116 -5.89 6.64 -17.20
C PHE A 116 -5.60 7.63 -16.06
N GLU A 117 -6.39 8.70 -15.93
CA GLU A 117 -6.17 9.76 -14.93
C GLU A 117 -6.53 9.32 -13.51
N TYR A 118 -7.41 8.31 -13.38
CA TYR A 118 -7.83 7.77 -12.09
C TYR A 118 -8.08 6.26 -12.20
N GLY A 119 -7.75 5.52 -11.14
CA GLY A 119 -7.76 4.07 -11.18
C GLY A 119 -7.56 3.45 -9.80
N GLY A 120 -7.35 2.13 -9.75
CA GLY A 120 -7.34 1.39 -8.48
C GLY A 120 -6.22 1.83 -7.54
N GLY A 121 -5.05 2.20 -8.06
CA GLY A 121 -3.98 2.78 -7.24
C GLY A 121 -4.41 4.08 -6.55
N HIS A 122 -5.15 4.92 -7.26
CA HIS A 122 -5.68 6.18 -6.72
C HIS A 122 -6.79 5.93 -5.69
N VAL A 123 -7.68 4.95 -5.91
CA VAL A 123 -8.68 4.56 -4.91
C VAL A 123 -8.02 4.06 -3.63
N ILE A 124 -6.99 3.21 -3.74
CA ILE A 124 -6.25 2.70 -2.59
C ILE A 124 -5.58 3.84 -1.83
N GLU A 125 -4.94 4.78 -2.54
CA GLU A 125 -4.36 5.99 -1.94
C GLU A 125 -5.41 6.82 -1.20
N ASP A 126 -6.54 7.10 -1.85
CA ASP A 126 -7.61 7.92 -1.30
C ASP A 126 -8.19 7.29 -0.04
N LEU A 127 -8.39 5.97 -0.03
CA LEU A 127 -8.79 5.21 1.16
C LEU A 127 -7.77 5.35 2.29
N ILE A 128 -6.48 5.15 2.03
CA ILE A 128 -5.43 5.27 3.06
C ILE A 128 -5.41 6.69 3.66
N ARG A 129 -5.61 7.70 2.82
CA ARG A 129 -5.72 9.11 3.23
C ARG A 129 -7.02 9.44 3.98
N GLY A 130 -7.96 8.49 4.07
CA GLY A 130 -9.26 8.71 4.71
C GLY A 130 -10.20 9.59 3.90
N LYS A 131 -9.98 9.72 2.58
CA LYS A 131 -10.93 10.41 1.71
C LYS A 131 -12.20 9.57 1.55
N LYS A 132 -13.26 10.28 1.18
CA LYS A 132 -14.55 9.67 0.84
C LYS A 132 -14.46 8.95 -0.51
N ILE A 133 -14.99 7.74 -0.55
CA ILE A 133 -15.08 6.90 -1.74
C ILE A 133 -16.55 6.57 -1.99
N ASP A 134 -17.02 6.85 -3.19
CA ASP A 134 -18.35 6.45 -3.64
C ASP A 134 -18.33 4.98 -4.03
N VAL A 135 -19.22 4.21 -3.40
CA VAL A 135 -19.39 2.78 -3.61
C VAL A 135 -20.70 2.55 -4.32
N ARG A 136 -20.62 1.88 -5.47
CA ARG A 136 -21.78 1.37 -6.20
C ARG A 136 -21.68 -0.14 -6.25
N ALA A 137 -22.76 -0.84 -5.93
CA ALA A 137 -22.81 -2.29 -6.03
C ALA A 137 -24.13 -2.78 -6.61
N ILE A 138 -24.05 -3.82 -7.45
CA ILE A 138 -25.20 -4.50 -8.04
C ILE A 138 -25.19 -5.96 -7.58
N ALA A 139 -26.38 -6.49 -7.33
CA ALA A 139 -26.64 -7.84 -6.86
C ALA A 139 -27.91 -8.41 -7.50
N TYR A 140 -27.95 -9.74 -7.66
CA TYR A 140 -29.11 -10.44 -8.24
C TYR A 140 -30.29 -10.60 -7.26
N GLY A 141 -30.04 -10.43 -5.95
CA GLY A 141 -31.03 -10.59 -4.88
C GLY A 141 -31.37 -12.06 -4.56
N THR A 142 -31.51 -12.37 -3.28
CA THR A 142 -31.95 -13.69 -2.76
C THR A 142 -32.80 -13.51 -1.50
N ASP A 143 -33.40 -14.58 -1.00
CA ASP A 143 -34.18 -14.53 0.25
C ASP A 143 -33.35 -14.02 1.45
N CYS A 144 -32.10 -14.46 1.57
CA CYS A 144 -31.19 -14.01 2.63
C CYS A 144 -30.52 -12.65 2.34
N TYR A 145 -30.54 -12.19 1.10
CA TYR A 145 -29.88 -10.96 0.64
C TYR A 145 -30.80 -10.23 -0.35
N PRO A 146 -31.88 -9.60 0.13
CA PRO A 146 -32.94 -9.09 -0.75
C PRO A 146 -32.53 -7.81 -1.48
N ARG A 147 -31.50 -7.08 -1.00
CA ARG A 147 -31.01 -5.86 -1.62
C ARG A 147 -30.32 -6.17 -2.95
N LYS A 148 -30.72 -5.45 -4.01
CA LYS A 148 -30.19 -5.61 -5.37
C LYS A 148 -29.21 -4.51 -5.78
N GLU A 149 -29.32 -3.34 -5.17
CA GLU A 149 -28.49 -2.19 -5.48
C GLU A 149 -28.07 -1.49 -4.18
N LEU A 150 -26.85 -0.96 -4.19
CA LEU A 150 -26.29 -0.16 -3.11
C LEU A 150 -25.50 0.98 -3.73
N GLU A 151 -25.84 2.21 -3.34
CA GLU A 151 -25.04 3.40 -3.60
C GLU A 151 -24.83 4.10 -2.25
N THR A 152 -23.58 4.31 -1.89
CA THR A 152 -23.20 4.94 -0.63
C THR A 152 -21.83 5.57 -0.75
N THR A 153 -21.44 6.38 0.23
CA THR A 153 -20.08 6.89 0.36
C THR A 153 -19.47 6.31 1.63
N ILE A 154 -18.24 5.81 1.54
CA ILE A 154 -17.49 5.26 2.67
C ILE A 154 -16.16 5.98 2.86
N THR A 155 -15.58 5.79 4.03
CA THR A 155 -14.19 6.09 4.36
C THR A 155 -13.50 4.82 4.86
N LYS A 156 -12.19 4.89 5.13
CA LYS A 156 -11.47 3.76 5.73
C LYS A 156 -12.03 3.31 7.08
N ASP A 157 -12.70 4.20 7.82
CA ASP A 157 -13.23 3.91 9.16
C ASP A 157 -14.56 3.13 9.08
N ASP A 158 -15.18 3.08 7.90
CA ASP A 158 -16.40 2.31 7.62
C ASP A 158 -16.10 0.90 7.08
N ILE A 159 -14.84 0.61 6.76
CA ILE A 159 -14.40 -0.68 6.21
C ILE A 159 -14.03 -1.63 7.36
N ASN A 160 -14.66 -2.80 7.41
CA ASN A 160 -14.39 -3.80 8.43
C ASN A 160 -12.95 -4.33 8.36
N GLN A 161 -12.47 -4.59 7.14
CA GLN A 161 -11.12 -5.10 6.90
C GLN A 161 -10.60 -4.63 5.55
N ALA A 162 -9.35 -4.18 5.53
CA ALA A 162 -8.61 -3.88 4.32
C ALA A 162 -7.24 -4.57 4.37
N VAL A 163 -6.91 -5.37 3.36
CA VAL A 163 -5.61 -6.06 3.26
C VAL A 163 -4.96 -5.69 1.93
N LEU A 164 -3.87 -4.93 2.00
CA LEU A 164 -3.03 -4.66 0.84
C LEU A 164 -2.23 -5.93 0.51
N CYS A 165 -2.31 -6.38 -0.74
CA CYS A 165 -1.58 -7.55 -1.20
C CYS A 165 -0.73 -7.24 -2.43
N ASN A 166 0.43 -7.88 -2.50
CA ASN A 166 1.30 -7.87 -3.66
C ASN A 166 1.79 -9.29 -3.94
N PRO A 167 1.01 -10.11 -4.66
CA PRO A 167 1.32 -11.51 -4.91
C PRO A 167 2.59 -11.77 -5.73
N ARG A 168 3.21 -10.75 -6.34
CA ARG A 168 4.40 -10.93 -7.20
C ARG A 168 5.72 -10.48 -6.58
N ASN A 169 5.70 -9.76 -5.45
CA ASN A 169 6.91 -9.15 -4.89
C ASN A 169 7.40 -9.74 -3.55
N ALA A 170 6.65 -10.63 -2.91
CA ALA A 170 7.08 -11.30 -1.69
C ALA A 170 6.83 -12.82 -1.80
N LEU A 171 7.90 -13.62 -1.65
CA LEU A 171 7.99 -15.09 -1.78
C LEU A 171 7.98 -15.63 -3.23
N PRO A 172 8.72 -16.72 -3.56
CA PRO A 172 8.74 -17.26 -4.90
C PRO A 172 7.40 -17.93 -5.18
N PRO A 173 6.67 -17.55 -6.25
CA PRO A 173 5.46 -18.25 -6.61
C PRO A 173 5.83 -19.70 -6.95
N HIS A 174 5.14 -20.67 -6.36
CA HIS A 174 4.93 -21.95 -7.05
C HIS A 174 3.99 -21.65 -8.23
N SER A 175 4.55 -21.08 -9.28
CA SER A 175 3.88 -20.89 -10.56
C SER A 175 3.88 -22.22 -11.30
N PHE A 176 2.70 -22.73 -11.62
CA PHE A 176 2.57 -23.73 -12.67
C PHE A 176 2.66 -22.98 -14.00
N GLU A 177 3.82 -23.08 -14.65
CA GLU A 177 3.95 -22.69 -16.06
C GLU A 177 3.37 -23.82 -16.91
N SER A 178 2.43 -23.49 -17.80
CA SER A 178 1.84 -24.38 -18.79
C SER A 178 2.70 -24.48 -20.04
#